data_AF-A0A973VXN6-F1
#
_entry.id   AF-A0A973VXN6-F1
#
_cell.length_a   1.000
_cell.length_b   1.000
_cell.length_c   1.000
_cell.angle_alpha   90.00
_cell.angle_beta   90.00
_cell.angle_gamma   90.00
#
_symmetry.space_group_name_H-M   'P 1'
#
loop_
_entity.id
_entity.type
_entity.pdbx_description
1 polymer ?
#
loop_
_entity_poly.entity_id
_entity_poly.type
_entity_poly.pdbx_seq_one_letter_code
_entity_poly.pdbx_strand_id
1 'polypeptide(L)'
;MRWVLTPVGLEPFDAAAREFHRSQTSGEPITTQVIEIEALHDRDMIEHRRIMATINDLAKALRTTPERVRAELLVATGNFQLLGELLGREVVAINSMSRRNMKDHELHEFWDEAKEVINTKLLARIADPAEKDRLAAMLSLQPA
;
A
#
# COMPACT_ATOMS: atom_id res chain seq x y z
N MET A 1 21.57 -26.27 38.97
CA MET A 1 21.38 -27.33 37.95
C MET A 1 20.59 -26.70 36.82
N ARG A 2 20.87 -26.84 35.52
CA ARG A 2 21.45 -27.90 34.71
C ARG A 2 21.82 -27.25 33.36
N TRP A 3 23.01 -27.46 32.83
CA TRP A 3 23.30 -27.16 31.42
C TRP A 3 22.59 -28.21 30.55
N VAL A 4 22.00 -27.80 29.42
CA VAL A 4 21.58 -28.73 28.36
C VAL A 4 22.15 -28.27 27.02
N LEU A 5 22.66 -29.27 26.30
CA LEU A 5 23.54 -29.24 25.14
C LEU A 5 22.85 -28.85 23.81
N THR A 6 23.69 -28.26 22.96
CA THR A 6 23.55 -27.89 21.53
C THR A 6 23.20 -29.06 20.59
N PRO A 7 22.53 -28.81 19.43
CA PRO A 7 23.28 -29.01 18.17
C PRO A 7 22.89 -28.13 16.96
N VAL A 8 23.97 -27.70 16.29
CA VAL A 8 24.22 -27.80 14.84
C VAL A 8 23.52 -26.82 13.90
N GLY A 9 24.34 -25.89 13.40
CA GLY A 9 24.70 -25.90 11.97
C GLY A 9 23.81 -25.09 11.06
N LEU A 10 24.19 -23.82 10.88
CA LEU A 10 24.60 -23.19 9.61
C LEU A 10 24.81 -21.71 9.95
N GLU A 11 26.06 -21.28 10.14
CA GLU A 11 26.36 -19.87 10.44
C GLU A 11 25.93 -18.96 9.28
N PRO A 12 25.00 -18.01 9.48
CA PRO A 12 24.75 -16.95 8.53
C PRO A 12 25.45 -15.68 9.01
N PHE A 13 26.38 -15.16 8.21
CA PHE A 13 26.62 -13.72 8.05
C PHE A 13 26.95 -12.88 9.30
N ASP A 14 27.51 -13.45 10.37
CA ASP A 14 27.56 -12.77 11.68
C ASP A 14 28.94 -12.26 12.14
N ALA A 15 30.02 -12.50 11.38
CA ALA A 15 31.35 -12.03 11.77
C ALA A 15 31.48 -10.50 11.66
N ALA A 16 31.01 -9.91 10.56
CA ALA A 16 31.06 -8.47 10.34
C ALA A 16 30.07 -7.69 11.23
N ALA A 17 28.93 -8.30 11.58
CA ALA A 17 27.91 -7.68 12.43
C ALA A 17 28.33 -7.61 13.91
N ARG A 18 29.07 -8.61 14.42
CA ARG A 18 29.52 -8.64 15.82
C ARG A 18 30.67 -7.67 16.11
N GLU A 19 31.54 -7.43 15.13
CA GLU A 19 32.66 -6.50 15.27
C GLU A 19 32.16 -5.04 15.28
N PHE A 20 31.15 -4.72 14.47
CA PHE A 20 30.43 -3.44 14.49
C PHE A 20 29.67 -3.21 15.81
N HIS A 21 29.11 -4.25 16.41
CA HIS A 21 28.37 -4.14 17.67
C HIS A 21 29.28 -3.98 18.90
N ARG A 22 30.50 -4.55 18.87
CA ARG A 22 31.51 -4.39 19.93
C ARG A 22 32.09 -2.98 19.98
N SER A 23 32.33 -2.33 18.84
CA SER A 23 32.91 -0.98 18.80
C SER A 23 31.97 0.12 19.33
N GLN A 24 30.67 -0.16 19.46
CA GLN A 24 29.68 0.79 19.97
C GLN A 24 29.29 0.61 21.45
N THR A 25 29.80 -0.41 22.15
CA THR A 25 29.37 -0.71 23.53
C THR A 25 30.47 -0.68 24.58
N SER A 26 31.70 -0.29 24.22
CA SER A 26 32.76 -0.05 25.21
C SER A 26 32.87 1.44 25.59
N GLY A 27 32.19 1.82 26.67
CA GLY A 27 32.93 2.49 27.75
C GLY A 27 32.72 3.98 28.04
N GLU A 28 31.82 4.71 27.36
CA GLU A 28 31.41 6.04 27.85
C GLU A 28 29.88 6.19 27.82
N PRO A 29 29.26 6.77 28.86
CA PRO A 29 27.84 7.05 28.85
C PRO A 29 27.61 8.12 27.78
N ILE A 30 27.11 7.71 26.62
CA ILE A 30 26.72 8.65 25.57
C ILE A 30 25.56 9.47 26.12
N THR A 31 25.96 10.62 26.62
CA THR A 31 25.18 11.83 26.76
C THR A 31 24.40 12.06 25.46
N THR A 32 23.09 11.87 25.57
CA THR A 32 22.09 12.73 24.91
C THR A 32 22.32 13.03 23.44
N GLN A 33 22.52 12.02 22.60
CA GLN A 33 21.97 12.12 21.24
C GLN A 33 20.60 11.48 21.27
N VAL A 34 19.60 12.34 21.47
CA VAL A 34 18.22 12.04 21.15
C VAL A 34 18.22 11.61 19.69
N ILE A 35 18.11 10.30 19.45
CA ILE A 35 17.74 9.80 18.14
C ILE A 35 16.32 10.30 17.95
N GLU A 36 16.15 11.34 17.13
CA GLU A 36 14.83 11.73 16.64
C GLU A 36 14.33 10.60 15.75
N ILE A 37 13.68 9.62 16.38
CA ILE A 37 12.80 8.69 15.70
C ILE A 37 11.56 9.49 15.38
N GLU A 38 11.55 10.13 14.21
CA GLU A 38 10.33 10.68 13.65
C GLU A 38 9.42 9.50 13.35
N ALA A 39 8.46 9.24 14.24
CA ALA A 39 7.39 8.30 13.99
C ALA A 39 6.55 8.87 12.84
N LEU A 40 6.96 8.56 11.61
CA LEU A 40 6.12 8.69 10.43
C LEU A 40 4.83 7.95 10.76
N HIS A 41 3.74 8.68 10.99
CA HIS A 41 2.44 8.15 11.38
C HIS A 41 2.19 6.78 10.73
N ASP A 42 1.88 5.78 11.55
CA ASP A 42 1.66 4.41 11.09
C ASP A 42 0.53 4.40 10.07
N ARG A 43 0.88 4.36 8.78
CA ARG A 43 -0.10 4.06 7.74
C ARG A 43 -0.75 2.73 8.05
N ASP A 44 -2.08 2.68 7.99
CA ASP A 44 -2.79 1.41 8.07
C ASP A 44 -2.45 0.57 6.83
N MET A 45 -1.41 -0.26 6.99
CA MET A 45 -0.95 -1.18 5.96
C MET A 45 -1.98 -2.28 5.67
N ILE A 46 -2.90 -2.53 6.60
CA ILE A 46 -4.00 -3.49 6.40
C ILE A 46 -4.99 -2.88 5.41
N GLU A 47 -5.36 -1.61 5.60
CA GLU A 47 -6.24 -0.89 4.71
C GLU A 47 -5.67 -0.77 3.29
N HIS A 48 -4.44 -0.28 3.15
CA HIS A 48 -3.81 -0.17 1.84
C HIS A 48 -3.76 -1.52 1.11
N ARG A 49 -3.46 -2.62 1.82
CA ARG A 49 -3.46 -3.97 1.24
C ARG A 49 -4.87 -4.40 0.81
N ARG A 50 -5.90 -4.09 1.61
CA ARG A 50 -7.30 -4.37 1.30
C ARG A 50 -7.77 -3.62 0.05
N ILE A 51 -7.42 -2.33 -0.06
CA ILE A 51 -7.71 -1.49 -1.23
C ILE A 51 -7.10 -2.12 -2.48
N MET A 52 -5.80 -2.42 -2.45
CA MET A 52 -5.10 -3.01 -3.60
C MET A 52 -5.61 -4.41 -3.95
N ALA A 53 -6.02 -5.21 -2.96
CA ALA A 53 -6.67 -6.50 -3.21
C ALA A 53 -8.02 -6.33 -3.94
N THR A 54 -8.84 -5.36 -3.50
CA THR A 54 -10.12 -5.04 -4.14
C THR A 54 -9.93 -4.57 -5.58
N ILE A 55 -8.95 -3.69 -5.82
CA ILE A 55 -8.58 -3.22 -7.16
C ILE A 55 -8.16 -4.39 -8.06
N ASN A 56 -7.37 -5.33 -7.52
CA ASN A 56 -6.93 -6.51 -8.27
C ASN A 56 -8.11 -7.42 -8.66
N ASP A 57 -9.07 -7.62 -7.76
CA ASP A 57 -10.25 -8.44 -8.07
C ASP A 57 -11.17 -7.77 -9.09
N LEU A 58 -11.37 -6.45 -8.99
CA LEU A 58 -12.07 -5.68 -10.02
C LEU A 58 -11.37 -5.79 -11.38
N ALA A 59 -10.04 -5.72 -11.40
CA ALA A 59 -9.26 -5.84 -12.63
C ALA A 59 -9.46 -7.20 -13.30
N LYS A 60 -9.47 -8.30 -12.53
CA LYS A 60 -9.78 -9.64 -13.04
C LYS A 60 -11.19 -9.70 -13.65
N ALA A 61 -12.20 -9.19 -12.94
CA ALA A 61 -13.58 -9.20 -13.40
C ALA A 61 -13.78 -8.35 -14.67
N LEU A 62 -13.08 -7.23 -14.77
CA LEU A 62 -13.09 -6.33 -15.94
C LEU A 62 -12.13 -6.78 -17.06
N ARG A 63 -11.40 -7.88 -16.88
CA ARG A 63 -10.38 -8.41 -17.82
C ARG A 63 -9.35 -7.36 -18.21
N THR A 64 -8.84 -6.64 -17.21
CA THR A 64 -7.84 -5.58 -17.39
C THR A 64 -6.76 -5.65 -16.31
N THR A 65 -5.84 -4.69 -16.31
CA THR A 65 -4.76 -4.63 -15.31
C THR A 65 -5.16 -3.82 -14.07
N PRO A 66 -4.65 -4.18 -12.88
CA PRO A 66 -4.88 -3.42 -11.65
C PRO A 66 -4.44 -1.96 -11.77
N GLU A 67 -3.36 -1.69 -12.51
CA GLU A 67 -2.84 -0.34 -12.75
C GLU A 67 -3.85 0.52 -13.51
N ARG A 68 -4.57 -0.08 -14.47
CA ARG A 68 -5.59 0.64 -15.25
C ARG A 68 -6.82 0.95 -14.40
N VAL A 69 -7.29 -0.01 -13.59
CA VAL A 69 -8.41 0.22 -12.66
C VAL A 69 -8.04 1.31 -11.66
N ARG A 70 -6.84 1.23 -11.06
CA ARG A 70 -6.32 2.24 -10.14
C ARG A 70 -6.26 3.62 -10.79
N ALA A 71 -5.74 3.71 -12.01
CA ALA A 71 -5.67 4.98 -12.74
C ALA A 71 -7.06 5.55 -13.02
N GLU A 72 -8.02 4.71 -13.43
CA GLU A 72 -9.39 5.13 -13.70
C GLU A 72 -10.07 5.65 -12.41
N LEU A 73 -9.86 4.99 -11.28
CA LEU A 73 -10.37 5.44 -9.98
C LEU A 73 -9.73 6.76 -9.55
N LEU A 74 -8.40 6.89 -9.63
CA LEU A 74 -7.71 8.14 -9.30
C LEU A 74 -8.14 9.31 -10.19
N VAL A 75 -8.41 9.07 -11.47
CA VAL A 75 -8.94 10.11 -12.36
C VAL A 75 -10.39 10.45 -11.99
N ALA A 76 -11.22 9.46 -11.71
CA ALA A 76 -12.63 9.66 -11.36
C ALA A 76 -12.83 10.41 -10.04
N THR A 77 -11.91 10.27 -9.08
CA THR A 77 -11.89 10.98 -7.79
C THR A 77 -11.07 12.27 -7.83
N GLY A 78 -10.68 12.76 -9.02
CA GLY A 78 -9.94 14.02 -9.15
C GLY A 78 -8.49 13.99 -8.66
N ASN A 79 -7.95 12.81 -8.31
CA ASN A 79 -6.58 12.58 -7.86
C ASN A 79 -5.57 12.49 -9.05
N PHE A 80 -5.64 13.45 -9.96
CA PHE A 80 -4.78 13.53 -11.14
C PHE A 80 -4.40 14.97 -11.47
N GLN A 81 -3.33 15.14 -12.25
CA GLN A 81 -2.92 16.40 -12.83
C GLN A 81 -2.93 16.28 -14.36
N LEU A 82 -3.55 17.25 -15.03
CA LEU A 82 -3.50 17.36 -16.48
C LEU A 82 -2.09 17.84 -16.88
N LEU A 83 -1.35 17.04 -17.63
CA LEU A 83 -0.01 17.41 -18.13
C LEU A 83 -0.08 18.12 -19.49
N GLY A 84 -1.26 18.22 -20.09
CA GLY A 84 -1.48 18.77 -21.43
C GLY A 84 -1.56 17.67 -22.49
N GLU A 85 -1.18 17.99 -23.72
CA GLU A 85 -1.28 17.10 -24.87
C GLU A 85 0.12 16.60 -25.28
N LEU A 86 0.29 15.28 -25.33
CA LEU A 86 1.50 14.64 -25.86
C LEU A 86 1.10 13.78 -27.06
N LEU A 87 1.68 14.04 -28.23
CA LEU A 87 1.40 13.30 -29.47
C LEU A 87 -0.10 13.26 -29.86
N GLY A 88 -0.83 14.37 -29.69
CA GLY A 88 -2.23 14.45 -30.09
C GLY A 88 -3.21 13.81 -29.10
N ARG A 89 -2.76 13.52 -27.87
CA ARG A 89 -3.56 12.86 -26.82
C ARG A 89 -3.39 13.58 -25.50
N GLU A 90 -4.50 13.82 -24.81
CA GLU A 90 -4.48 14.32 -23.44
C GLU A 90 -3.77 13.31 -22.53
N VAL A 91 -2.75 13.78 -21.81
CA VAL A 91 -2.00 12.99 -20.85
C VAL A 91 -2.29 13.50 -19.45
N VAL A 92 -2.63 12.57 -18.56
CA VAL A 92 -2.82 12.83 -17.14
C VAL A 92 -1.72 12.15 -16.34
N ALA A 93 -1.14 12.88 -15.39
CA ALA A 93 -0.35 12.29 -14.32
C ALA A 93 -1.29 11.87 -13.20
N ILE A 94 -1.25 10.61 -12.81
CA ILE A 94 -1.96 10.12 -11.64
C ILE A 94 -1.06 10.18 -10.41
N ASN A 95 -1.63 10.58 -9.28
CA ASN A 95 -0.87 10.61 -8.03
C ASN A 95 -0.43 9.19 -7.64
N SER A 96 0.79 9.07 -7.13
CA SER A 96 1.23 7.81 -6.50
C SER A 96 0.48 7.64 -5.18
N MET A 97 0.00 6.42 -4.92
CA MET A 97 -0.61 6.07 -3.62
C MET A 97 0.46 5.72 -2.57
N SER A 98 1.73 6.05 -2.81
CA SER A 98 2.81 5.83 -1.85
C SER A 98 2.67 6.75 -0.65
N ARG A 99 3.23 6.34 0.50
CA ARG A 99 3.23 7.15 1.74
C ARG A 99 3.80 8.56 1.56
N ARG A 100 4.68 8.74 0.56
CA ARG A 100 5.32 10.03 0.27
C ARG A 100 4.36 11.01 -0.41
N ASN A 101 3.37 10.49 -1.14
CA ASN A 101 2.54 11.29 -2.04
C ASN A 101 1.06 11.32 -1.65
N MET A 102 0.63 10.39 -0.79
CA MET A 102 -0.74 10.31 -0.28
C MET A 102 -0.68 9.91 1.20
N LYS A 103 -1.17 10.79 2.06
CA LYS A 103 -1.32 10.57 3.51
C LYS A 103 -2.49 9.62 3.77
N ASP A 104 -2.57 9.10 4.99
CA ASP A 104 -3.62 8.12 5.33
C ASP A 104 -5.03 8.68 5.24
N HIS A 105 -5.29 9.88 5.76
CA HIS A 105 -6.62 10.50 5.61
C HIS A 105 -6.99 10.72 4.14
N GLU A 106 -6.03 11.13 3.30
CA GLU A 106 -6.24 11.29 1.85
C GLU A 106 -6.51 9.94 1.16
N LEU A 107 -5.90 8.86 1.66
CA LEU A 107 -6.15 7.50 1.18
C LEU A 107 -7.57 7.02 1.54
N HIS A 108 -8.04 7.31 2.75
CA HIS A 108 -9.40 6.96 3.18
C HIS A 108 -10.43 7.76 2.37
N GLU A 109 -10.27 9.08 2.28
CA GLU A 109 -11.14 9.95 1.49
C GLU A 109 -11.19 9.51 0.02
N PHE A 110 -10.02 9.25 -0.58
CA PHE A 110 -9.94 8.64 -1.92
C PHE A 110 -10.74 7.34 -2.02
N TRP A 111 -10.61 6.47 -1.03
CA TRP A 111 -11.24 5.15 -1.08
C TRP A 111 -12.76 5.23 -0.91
N ASP A 112 -13.25 6.15 -0.10
CA ASP A 112 -14.68 6.40 0.09
C ASP A 112 -15.34 6.86 -1.21
N GLU A 113 -14.74 7.84 -1.88
CA GLU A 113 -15.21 8.28 -3.20
C GLU A 113 -15.05 7.18 -4.26
N ALA A 114 -13.94 6.44 -4.22
CA ALA A 114 -13.70 5.36 -5.18
C ALA A 114 -14.76 4.25 -5.07
N LYS A 115 -15.23 3.91 -3.86
CA LYS A 115 -16.32 2.93 -3.67
C LYS A 115 -17.60 3.36 -4.37
N GLU A 116 -17.94 4.65 -4.35
CA GLU A 116 -19.11 5.17 -5.08
C GLU A 116 -18.94 5.04 -6.59
N VAL A 117 -17.76 5.38 -7.12
CA VAL A 117 -17.43 5.19 -8.54
C VAL A 117 -17.50 3.72 -8.94
N ILE A 118 -17.00 2.82 -8.10
CA ILE A 118 -17.05 1.38 -8.36
C ILE A 118 -18.51 0.92 -8.47
N ASN A 119 -19.33 1.28 -7.48
CA ASN A 119 -20.74 0.87 -7.43
C ASN A 119 -21.58 1.43 -8.59
N THR A 120 -21.36 2.69 -8.95
CA THR A 120 -22.18 3.39 -9.95
C THR A 120 -21.72 3.14 -11.38
N LYS A 121 -20.41 2.94 -11.61
CA LYS A 121 -19.82 2.87 -12.96
C LYS A 121 -19.13 1.54 -13.26
N LEU A 122 -18.20 1.09 -12.40
CA LEU A 122 -17.36 -0.06 -12.75
C LEU A 122 -18.10 -1.40 -12.68
N LEU A 123 -18.92 -1.61 -11.66
CA LEU A 123 -19.68 -2.87 -11.53
C LEU A 123 -20.65 -3.09 -12.70
N ALA A 124 -21.18 -2.03 -13.30
CA ALA A 124 -22.06 -2.13 -14.46
C ALA A 124 -21.36 -2.67 -15.72
N ARG A 125 -20.02 -2.60 -15.76
CA ARG A 125 -19.20 -3.06 -16.89
C ARG A 125 -18.79 -4.54 -16.78
N ILE A 126 -19.04 -5.18 -15.64
CA ILE A 126 -18.72 -6.59 -15.40
C ILE A 126 -19.78 -7.45 -16.10
N ALA A 127 -19.33 -8.36 -16.97
CA ALA A 127 -20.22 -9.18 -17.78
C ALA A 127 -20.84 -10.35 -17.01
N ASP A 128 -20.15 -10.88 -16.00
CA ASP A 128 -20.64 -11.98 -15.17
C ASP A 128 -21.49 -11.45 -14.01
N PRO A 129 -22.81 -11.75 -13.96
CA PRO A 129 -23.69 -11.29 -12.88
C PRO A 129 -23.29 -11.83 -11.50
N ALA A 130 -22.81 -13.06 -11.42
CA ALA A 130 -22.44 -13.67 -10.13
C ALA A 130 -21.20 -12.98 -9.55
N GLU A 131 -20.21 -12.70 -10.40
CA GLU A 131 -19.00 -11.99 -9.99
C GLU A 131 -19.29 -10.52 -9.63
N LYS A 132 -20.20 -9.88 -10.37
CA LYS A 132 -20.69 -8.54 -10.05
C LYS A 132 -21.34 -8.49 -8.66
N ASP A 133 -22.23 -9.43 -8.35
CA ASP A 133 -22.92 -9.48 -7.05
C ASP A 133 -21.96 -9.81 -5.91
N ARG A 134 -20.99 -10.71 -6.14
CA ARG A 134 -19.91 -11.01 -5.17
C ARG A 134 -19.11 -9.76 -4.83
N LEU A 135 -18.72 -8.98 -5.83
CA LEU A 135 -17.92 -7.77 -5.66
C LEU A 135 -18.72 -6.65 -5.00
N ALA A 136 -20.01 -6.49 -5.36
CA ALA A 136 -20.91 -5.56 -4.69
C ALA A 136 -21.06 -5.88 -3.19
N ALA A 137 -21.28 -7.16 -2.86
CA ALA A 137 -21.38 -7.61 -1.48
C ALA A 137 -20.06 -7.36 -0.71
N MET A 138 -18.91 -7.67 -1.31
CA MET A 138 -17.61 -7.43 -0.71
C MET A 138 -17.38 -5.94 -0.39
N LEU A 139 -17.77 -5.03 -1.28
CA LEU A 139 -17.64 -3.58 -1.07
C LEU A 139 -18.55 -3.08 0.05
N SER A 140 -19.77 -3.61 0.15
CA SER A 140 -20.73 -3.23 1.20
C SER A 140 -20.28 -3.61 2.62
N LEU A 141 -19.36 -4.56 2.75
CA LEU A 141 -18.78 -4.99 4.03
C LEU A 141 -17.57 -4.15 4.46
N GLN A 142 -17.05 -3.28 3.59
CA GLN A 142 -15.94 -2.40 3.95
C GLN A 142 -16.47 -1.16 4.68
N PRO A 143 -15.81 -0.70 5.76
CA PRO A 143 -16.20 0.52 6.44
C PRO A 143 -16.12 1.71 5.48
N ALA A 144 -17.05 2.65 5.70
CA ALA A 144 -17.03 4.00 5.17
C ALA A 144 -16.17 4.92 6.04
#